data_AF-A0A814Q2E9-F1
#
_entry.id   AF-A0A814Q2E9-F1
#
_cell.length_a   1.000
_cell.length_b   1.000
_cell.length_c   1.000
_cell.angle_alpha   90.00
_cell.angle_beta   90.00
_cell.angle_gamma   90.00
#
_symmetry.space_group_name_H-M   'P 1'
#
loop_
_entity.id
_entity.type
_entity.pdbx_description
1 polymer ?
#
loop_
_entity_poly.entity_id
_entity_poly.type
_entity_poly.pdbx_seq_one_letter_code
_entity_poly.pdbx_strand_id
1 'polypeptide(L)'
;MAYSVLPPTSNNSLKTVEWMWQSNPNPFSKSERATWSHYSDLENLIIERAFKTKQPRAVLDSYYIDFERKLQIFNIDDYKQRPIKRVVRNREDKHLREARFMDLPVSSGRSFGGQYGWVSPFVIEVRRDLNLEPDDLPSKKPNMIPMLVEKAARGIIEEGKSIGKKYEAEELANMLREKKNAGIEEVWKCCAYLYSLESFLYKTLNAAMRLVGDKEQEKVWRSKICTLGPFCLLLWDDPFNKELTTKKTLYRGATLTKEQIDAYTKMAKDKEAYGSFQAYTSCSRNRDKAEEFGNTLFIMEVLIAFIADLSPLSEYSAEEEELVTPEEQTFDPSAIKTTIFAPTQA
;
A
#
# COMPACT_ATOMS: atom_id res chain seq x y z
N MET A 1 33.07 -8.87 -32.31
CA MET A 1 32.52 -8.09 -31.18
C MET A 1 31.01 -8.19 -31.26
N ALA A 2 30.41 -9.00 -30.39
CA ALA A 2 28.98 -9.24 -30.38
C ALA A 2 28.30 -8.11 -29.60
N TYR A 3 27.40 -7.38 -30.26
CA TYR A 3 26.54 -6.40 -29.61
C TYR A 3 25.51 -7.15 -28.77
N SER A 4 25.62 -7.07 -27.45
CA SER A 4 24.59 -7.53 -26.53
C SER A 4 23.40 -6.60 -26.63
N VAL A 5 22.35 -7.06 -27.30
CA VAL A 5 21.03 -6.44 -27.27
C VAL A 5 20.51 -6.57 -25.84
N LEU A 6 20.50 -5.44 -25.11
CA LEU A 6 19.82 -5.33 -23.83
C LEU A 6 18.33 -5.65 -24.03
N PRO A 7 17.71 -6.49 -23.17
CA PRO A 7 16.29 -6.74 -23.26
C PRO A 7 15.51 -5.45 -22.96
N PRO A 8 14.35 -5.24 -23.61
CA PRO A 8 13.56 -4.04 -23.43
C PRO A 8 13.10 -3.93 -21.97
N THR A 9 13.26 -2.72 -21.42
CA THR A 9 12.72 -2.31 -20.14
C THR A 9 11.24 -2.68 -20.06
N SER A 10 10.87 -3.32 -18.95
CA SER A 10 9.52 -3.79 -18.65
C SER A 10 8.50 -2.66 -18.71
N ASN A 11 7.87 -2.46 -19.88
CA ASN A 11 6.61 -1.73 -19.97
C ASN A 11 5.57 -2.52 -19.16
N ASN A 12 5.08 -1.92 -18.07
CA ASN A 12 4.10 -2.46 -17.12
C ASN A 12 2.95 -3.20 -17.81
N SER A 13 3.09 -4.52 -17.93
CA SER A 13 2.16 -5.39 -18.65
C SER A 13 1.07 -5.99 -17.77
N LEU A 14 0.96 -5.55 -16.51
CA LEU A 14 -0.11 -6.01 -15.61
C LEU A 14 -1.47 -5.45 -16.00
N LYS A 15 -1.51 -4.28 -16.66
CA LYS A 15 -2.74 -3.57 -17.05
C LYS A 15 -3.73 -4.41 -17.86
N THR A 16 -3.31 -5.58 -18.38
CA THR A 16 -4.14 -6.40 -19.25
C THR A 16 -4.25 -7.85 -18.81
N VAL A 17 -3.57 -8.32 -17.76
CA VAL A 17 -3.53 -9.76 -17.45
C VAL A 17 -3.77 -10.02 -15.98
N GLU A 18 -4.66 -10.98 -15.74
CA GLU A 18 -5.07 -11.39 -14.42
C GLU A 18 -5.10 -12.90 -14.29
N TRP A 19 -4.45 -13.39 -13.24
CA TRP A 19 -4.57 -14.76 -12.80
C TRP A 19 -5.67 -14.87 -11.75
N MET A 20 -6.43 -15.94 -11.82
CA MET A 20 -7.52 -16.23 -10.89
C MET A 20 -7.48 -17.69 -10.46
N TRP A 21 -8.05 -17.97 -9.30
CA TRP A 21 -8.21 -19.31 -8.75
C TRP A 21 -9.67 -19.61 -8.43
N GLN A 22 -10.07 -20.87 -8.52
CA GLN A 22 -11.45 -21.26 -8.25
C GLN A 22 -11.71 -21.39 -6.73
N SER A 23 -12.56 -20.51 -6.21
CA SER A 23 -12.75 -20.29 -4.78
C SER A 23 -13.89 -21.06 -4.12
N ASN A 24 -14.62 -21.88 -4.88
CA ASN A 24 -15.61 -22.81 -4.33
C ASN A 24 -15.04 -23.66 -3.18
N PRO A 25 -15.85 -24.03 -2.17
CA PRO A 25 -15.44 -25.00 -1.15
C PRO A 25 -15.02 -26.34 -1.76
N ASN A 26 -15.75 -26.81 -2.79
CA ASN A 26 -15.36 -27.93 -3.63
C ASN A 26 -15.00 -27.43 -5.04
N PRO A 27 -13.72 -27.10 -5.32
CA PRO A 27 -13.31 -26.48 -6.58
C PRO A 27 -13.41 -27.41 -7.80
N PHE A 28 -13.63 -28.72 -7.60
CA PHE A 28 -13.77 -29.70 -8.68
C PHE A 28 -15.20 -30.19 -8.85
N SER A 29 -16.17 -29.61 -8.12
CA SER A 29 -17.58 -29.94 -8.28
C SER A 29 -18.06 -29.56 -9.68
N LYS A 30 -18.76 -30.49 -10.34
CA LYS A 30 -19.42 -30.25 -11.64
C LYS A 30 -20.84 -29.68 -11.49
N SER A 31 -21.42 -29.76 -10.29
CA SER A 31 -22.78 -29.29 -10.02
C SER A 31 -22.82 -27.85 -9.55
N GLU A 32 -21.71 -27.31 -9.05
CA GLU A 32 -21.61 -25.92 -8.59
C GLU A 32 -21.10 -25.01 -9.70
N ARG A 33 -21.65 -23.79 -9.76
CA ARG A 33 -21.10 -22.75 -10.63
C ARG A 33 -19.72 -22.35 -10.10
N ALA A 34 -18.73 -22.32 -11.00
CA ALA A 34 -17.38 -21.90 -10.65
C ALA A 34 -17.36 -20.43 -10.23
N THR A 35 -16.93 -20.19 -8.99
CA THR A 35 -16.63 -18.86 -8.45
C THR A 35 -15.13 -18.66 -8.53
N TRP A 36 -14.70 -17.51 -9.03
CA TRP A 36 -13.29 -17.20 -9.25
C TRP A 36 -12.89 -16.04 -8.38
N SER A 37 -11.81 -16.21 -7.65
CA SER A 37 -11.18 -15.18 -6.84
C SER A 37 -9.85 -14.77 -7.46
N HIS A 38 -9.44 -13.56 -7.14
CA HIS A 38 -8.25 -12.93 -7.66
C HIS A 38 -7.05 -13.28 -6.79
N TYR A 39 -5.86 -13.28 -7.39
CA TYR A 39 -4.62 -13.20 -6.61
C TYR A 39 -4.34 -11.73 -6.29
N SER A 40 -3.60 -11.47 -5.21
CA SER A 40 -3.10 -10.11 -4.95
C SER A 40 -2.22 -9.62 -6.10
N ASP A 41 -2.04 -8.30 -6.25
CA ASP A 41 -1.22 -7.76 -7.35
C ASP A 41 0.19 -8.35 -7.39
N LEU A 42 0.77 -8.53 -6.20
CA LEU A 42 2.13 -9.01 -6.05
C LEU A 42 2.23 -10.50 -6.39
N GLU A 43 1.27 -11.32 -5.96
CA GLU A 43 1.18 -12.71 -6.39
C GLU A 43 0.97 -12.79 -7.92
N ASN A 44 0.08 -11.96 -8.48
CA ASN A 44 -0.17 -11.88 -9.92
C ASN A 44 1.10 -11.50 -10.70
N LEU A 45 1.92 -10.58 -10.18
CA LEU A 45 3.24 -10.22 -10.73
C LEU A 45 4.19 -11.41 -10.76
N ILE A 46 4.30 -12.13 -9.64
CA ILE A 46 5.18 -13.29 -9.51
C ILE A 46 4.74 -14.38 -10.50
N ILE A 47 3.44 -14.67 -10.55
CA ILE A 47 2.86 -15.67 -11.44
C ILE A 47 3.09 -15.29 -12.91
N GLU A 48 2.73 -14.08 -13.31
CA GLU A 48 2.85 -13.65 -14.71
C GLU A 48 4.32 -13.58 -15.16
N ARG A 49 5.25 -13.19 -14.27
CA ARG A 49 6.68 -13.22 -14.58
C ARG A 49 7.18 -14.65 -14.78
N ALA A 50 6.83 -15.57 -13.87
CA ALA A 50 7.22 -16.97 -14.00
C ALA A 50 6.68 -17.58 -15.30
N PHE A 51 5.42 -17.27 -15.65
CA PHE A 51 4.80 -17.68 -16.89
C PHE A 51 5.52 -17.12 -18.13
N LYS A 52 5.79 -15.81 -18.18
CA LYS A 52 6.49 -15.16 -19.31
C LYS A 52 7.92 -15.65 -19.49
N THR A 53 8.59 -16.00 -18.39
CA THR A 53 9.94 -16.57 -18.40
C THR A 53 9.95 -18.08 -18.63
N LYS A 54 8.80 -18.68 -18.96
CA LYS A 54 8.61 -20.12 -19.27
C LYS A 54 9.08 -21.04 -18.14
N GLN A 55 8.97 -20.58 -16.89
CA GLN A 55 9.16 -21.46 -15.74
C GLN A 55 8.00 -22.45 -15.67
N PRO A 56 8.23 -23.70 -15.25
CA PRO A 56 7.16 -24.70 -15.14
C PRO A 56 6.18 -24.38 -14.01
N ARG A 57 6.63 -23.60 -13.02
CA ARG A 57 5.85 -23.21 -11.86
C ARG A 57 6.19 -21.83 -11.35
N ALA A 58 5.22 -21.17 -10.70
CA ALA A 58 5.46 -19.99 -9.86
C ALA A 58 5.40 -20.41 -8.39
N VAL A 59 6.38 -20.02 -7.58
CA VAL A 59 6.40 -20.34 -6.15
C VAL A 59 5.94 -19.13 -5.34
N LEU A 60 4.94 -19.33 -4.47
CA LEU A 60 4.39 -18.31 -3.58
C LEU A 60 4.48 -18.80 -2.13
N ASP A 61 4.13 -17.94 -1.19
CA ASP A 61 4.33 -18.19 0.25
C ASP A 61 3.56 -19.41 0.76
N SER A 62 2.29 -19.53 0.39
CA SER A 62 1.41 -20.61 0.89
C SER A 62 1.17 -21.73 -0.11
N TYR A 63 1.47 -21.52 -1.39
CA TYR A 63 1.18 -22.45 -2.47
C TYR A 63 2.14 -22.22 -3.65
N TYR A 64 2.11 -23.11 -4.62
CA TYR A 64 2.73 -22.87 -5.92
C TYR A 64 1.71 -23.07 -7.03
N ILE A 65 2.01 -22.45 -8.17
CA ILE A 65 1.21 -22.53 -9.39
C ILE A 65 1.91 -23.47 -10.35
N ASP A 66 1.25 -24.56 -10.71
CA ASP A 66 1.65 -25.47 -11.78
C ASP A 66 0.97 -25.04 -13.09
N PHE A 67 1.77 -24.53 -14.03
CA PHE A 67 1.23 -24.01 -15.29
C PHE A 67 0.83 -25.12 -16.28
N GLU A 68 1.46 -26.29 -16.20
CA GLU A 68 1.16 -27.42 -17.08
C GLU A 68 -0.19 -28.03 -16.70
N ARG A 69 -0.41 -28.25 -15.41
CA ARG A 69 -1.66 -28.81 -14.88
C ARG A 69 -2.76 -27.75 -14.70
N LYS A 70 -2.39 -26.46 -14.76
CA LYS A 70 -3.27 -25.31 -14.44
C LYS A 70 -3.88 -25.42 -13.05
N LEU A 71 -3.03 -25.67 -12.06
CA LEU A 71 -3.43 -25.87 -10.67
C LEU A 71 -2.62 -24.97 -9.74
N GLN A 72 -3.29 -24.46 -8.73
CA GLN A 72 -2.70 -23.99 -7.49
C GLN A 72 -2.64 -25.18 -6.53
N ILE A 73 -1.49 -25.39 -5.90
CA ILE A 73 -1.24 -26.51 -4.98
C ILE A 73 -0.66 -25.98 -3.68
N PHE A 74 -1.29 -26.29 -2.55
CA PHE A 74 -0.87 -25.79 -1.23
C PHE A 74 0.46 -26.42 -0.79
N ASN A 75 1.40 -25.61 -0.31
CA ASN A 75 2.78 -26.04 -0.03
C ASN A 75 2.86 -27.13 1.07
N ILE A 76 1.90 -27.15 1.99
CA ILE A 76 1.88 -28.07 3.14
C ILE A 76 1.05 -29.32 2.84
N ASP A 77 0.11 -29.24 1.89
CA ASP A 77 -0.87 -30.29 1.63
C ASP A 77 -1.20 -30.32 0.14
N ASP A 78 -0.51 -31.21 -0.59
CA ASP A 78 -0.68 -31.35 -2.03
C ASP A 78 -2.08 -31.83 -2.42
N TYR A 79 -2.93 -32.30 -1.49
CA TYR A 79 -4.33 -32.62 -1.79
C TYR A 79 -5.22 -31.37 -1.86
N LYS A 80 -4.79 -30.25 -1.27
CA LYS A 80 -5.47 -28.96 -1.37
C LYS A 80 -5.07 -28.28 -2.67
N GLN A 81 -5.79 -28.63 -3.73
CA GLN A 81 -5.58 -28.11 -5.08
C GLN A 81 -6.77 -27.26 -5.52
N ARG A 82 -6.49 -26.25 -6.35
CA ARG A 82 -7.52 -25.41 -6.96
C ARG A 82 -7.19 -25.16 -8.44
N PRO A 83 -8.15 -25.28 -9.36
CA PRO A 83 -7.98 -24.82 -10.74
C PRO A 83 -7.62 -23.34 -10.81
N ILE A 84 -6.76 -23.01 -11.77
CA ILE A 84 -6.41 -21.62 -12.08
C ILE A 84 -6.80 -21.28 -13.51
N LYS A 85 -6.92 -19.98 -13.78
CA LYS A 85 -6.99 -19.47 -15.15
C LYS A 85 -6.25 -18.14 -15.27
N ARG A 86 -5.82 -17.86 -16.48
CA ARG A 86 -5.27 -16.57 -16.90
C ARG A 86 -6.30 -15.88 -17.79
N VAL A 87 -6.68 -14.65 -17.44
CA VAL A 87 -7.65 -13.83 -18.16
C VAL A 87 -6.94 -12.60 -18.68
N VAL A 88 -7.30 -12.17 -19.90
CA VAL A 88 -6.89 -10.87 -20.41
C VAL A 88 -8.04 -9.91 -20.12
N ARG A 89 -7.79 -8.90 -19.28
CA ARG A 89 -8.83 -7.93 -18.90
C ARG A 89 -9.22 -7.06 -20.08
N ASN A 90 -10.51 -6.79 -20.19
CA ASN A 90 -11.00 -5.77 -21.10
C ASN A 90 -10.76 -4.38 -20.49
N ARG A 91 -10.63 -3.37 -21.35
CA ARG A 91 -10.42 -1.97 -20.93
C ARG A 91 -11.55 -1.42 -20.05
N GLU A 92 -12.72 -2.06 -20.08
CA GLU A 92 -13.93 -1.68 -19.34
C GLU A 92 -14.06 -2.41 -18.00
N ASP A 93 -13.23 -3.42 -17.72
CA ASP A 93 -13.26 -4.15 -16.46
C ASP A 93 -12.74 -3.27 -15.32
N LYS A 94 -13.65 -2.87 -14.42
CA LYS A 94 -13.33 -2.08 -13.23
C LYS A 94 -12.57 -2.96 -12.24
N HIS A 95 -11.24 -2.85 -12.23
CA HIS A 95 -10.41 -3.42 -11.17
C HIS A 95 -10.23 -2.39 -10.05
N LEU A 96 -10.76 -2.68 -8.88
CA LEU A 96 -10.50 -1.95 -7.65
C LEU A 96 -9.77 -2.87 -6.68
N ARG A 97 -8.91 -2.32 -5.83
CA ARG A 97 -8.22 -3.09 -4.78
C ARG A 97 -9.21 -3.72 -3.83
N GLU A 98 -8.85 -4.88 -3.27
CA GLU A 98 -9.50 -5.30 -2.04
C GLU A 98 -9.24 -4.23 -0.96
N ALA A 99 -10.28 -3.89 -0.20
CA ALA A 99 -10.34 -2.68 0.61
C ALA A 99 -9.06 -2.48 1.48
N ARG A 100 -8.35 -1.36 1.25
CA ARG A 100 -7.13 -0.97 2.00
C ARG A 100 -7.41 -0.55 3.45
N PHE A 101 -8.67 -0.42 3.80
CA PHE A 101 -9.13 0.34 4.95
C PHE A 101 -9.46 -0.59 6.10
N MET A 102 -8.48 -1.42 6.46
CA MET A 102 -8.51 -2.22 7.69
C MET A 102 -8.51 -1.30 8.90
N ASP A 103 -9.17 -1.77 9.96
CA ASP A 103 -9.40 -1.13 11.26
C ASP A 103 -8.31 -0.11 11.57
N LEU A 104 -8.73 1.13 11.81
CA LEU A 104 -7.86 2.09 12.44
C LEU A 104 -7.70 1.61 13.89
N PRO A 105 -6.57 1.03 14.36
CA PRO A 105 -6.29 1.07 15.78
C PRO A 105 -6.01 2.55 16.08
N VAL A 106 -7.07 3.32 16.26
CA VAL A 106 -7.01 4.60 16.93
C VAL A 106 -7.04 4.21 18.39
N SER A 107 -5.90 4.23 19.06
CA SER A 107 -5.88 4.12 20.51
C SER A 107 -6.80 5.22 21.05
N SER A 108 -7.93 4.83 21.64
CA SER A 108 -8.88 5.77 22.25
C SER A 108 -8.13 6.59 23.30
N GLY A 109 -8.07 7.91 23.11
CA GLY A 109 -7.39 8.82 24.05
C GLY A 109 -6.17 9.54 23.50
N ARG A 110 -5.74 9.27 22.27
CA ARG A 110 -4.80 10.14 21.55
C ARG A 110 -5.51 10.81 20.40
N SER A 111 -5.93 12.05 20.66
CA SER A 111 -6.34 12.97 19.61
C SER A 111 -5.33 12.89 18.46
N PHE A 112 -5.88 12.70 17.26
CA PHE A 112 -5.24 12.97 15.98
C PHE A 112 -4.31 14.17 16.11
N GLY A 113 -3.06 14.00 15.69
CA GLY A 113 -1.91 14.73 16.20
C GLY A 113 -2.04 16.25 16.14
N GLY A 114 -2.17 16.86 17.31
CA GLY A 114 -1.99 18.29 17.56
C GLY A 114 -0.72 18.61 18.38
N GLN A 115 0.25 17.68 18.47
CA GLN A 115 1.49 17.88 19.23
C GLN A 115 2.77 17.60 18.44
N TYR A 116 2.64 17.10 17.22
CA TYR A 116 3.77 16.71 16.40
C TYR A 116 3.72 17.64 15.20
N GLY A 117 4.67 18.57 15.10
CA GLY A 117 4.68 19.62 14.07
C GLY A 117 4.81 19.07 12.65
N TRP A 118 5.38 19.86 11.74
CA TRP A 118 5.48 19.58 10.29
C TRP A 118 6.07 18.22 9.86
N VAL A 119 6.61 17.39 10.75
CA VAL A 119 7.19 16.08 10.40
C VAL A 119 6.65 15.01 11.34
N SER A 120 6.16 13.89 10.78
CA SER A 120 5.70 12.74 11.58
C SER A 120 6.77 12.27 12.57
N PRO A 121 6.39 11.95 13.83
CA PRO A 121 7.32 11.40 14.82
C PRO A 121 8.04 10.14 14.33
N PHE A 122 7.38 9.35 13.49
CA PHE A 122 7.99 8.15 12.91
C PHE A 122 9.19 8.54 12.03
N VAL A 123 9.02 9.52 11.14
CA VAL A 123 10.10 10.02 10.26
C VAL A 123 11.25 10.63 11.08
N ILE A 124 10.94 11.32 12.18
CA ILE A 124 11.96 11.86 13.11
C ILE A 124 12.80 10.72 13.72
N GLU A 125 12.16 9.68 14.24
CA GLU A 125 12.85 8.53 14.83
C GLU A 125 13.66 7.74 13.79
N VAL A 126 13.17 7.65 12.54
CA VAL A 126 13.92 7.06 11.42
C VAL A 126 15.19 7.82 11.12
N ARG A 127 15.14 9.16 11.06
CA ARG A 127 16.34 9.98 10.85
C ARG A 127 17.35 9.77 11.97
N ARG A 128 16.90 9.68 13.22
CA ARG A 128 17.75 9.37 14.38
C ARG A 128 18.42 8.01 14.26
N ASP A 129 17.67 6.95 13.93
CA ASP A 129 18.20 5.59 13.73
C ASP A 129 19.25 5.53 12.61
N LEU A 130 19.05 6.32 11.56
CA LEU A 130 19.96 6.43 10.43
C LEU A 130 21.12 7.40 10.64
N ASN A 131 21.20 8.08 11.80
CA ASN A 131 22.15 9.15 12.10
C ASN A 131 22.17 10.25 11.03
N LEU A 132 20.99 10.71 10.62
CA LEU A 132 20.80 11.76 9.61
C LEU A 132 20.48 13.10 10.28
N GLU A 133 21.12 14.16 9.79
CA GLU A 133 20.76 15.53 10.17
C GLU A 133 19.39 15.94 9.58
N PRO A 134 18.72 16.97 10.10
CA PRO A 134 17.41 17.40 9.59
C PRO A 134 17.36 17.71 8.09
N ASP A 135 18.47 18.16 7.50
CA ASP A 135 18.59 18.48 6.07
C ASP A 135 19.09 17.32 5.20
N ASP A 136 19.35 16.15 5.79
CA ASP A 136 19.89 14.98 5.10
C ASP A 136 18.78 14.17 4.42
N LEU A 137 18.23 14.78 3.37
CA LEU A 137 17.19 14.17 2.54
C LEU A 137 17.79 13.42 1.34
N PRO A 138 17.23 12.27 0.93
CA PRO A 138 17.63 11.56 -0.28
C PRO A 138 17.75 12.44 -1.54
N SER A 139 16.83 13.40 -1.71
CA SER A 139 16.74 14.37 -2.80
C SER A 139 17.85 15.42 -2.76
N LYS A 140 18.33 15.76 -1.56
CA LYS A 140 19.43 16.70 -1.34
C LYS A 140 20.81 16.03 -1.32
N LYS A 141 20.89 14.74 -0.96
CA LYS A 141 22.13 13.96 -0.86
C LYS A 141 22.05 12.66 -1.68
N PRO A 142 22.16 12.71 -3.01
CA PRO A 142 21.95 11.54 -3.87
C PRO A 142 22.88 10.35 -3.59
N ASN A 143 24.06 10.60 -3.03
CA ASN A 143 25.02 9.55 -2.66
C ASN A 143 24.50 8.62 -1.55
N MET A 144 23.50 9.02 -0.77
CA MET A 144 22.91 8.19 0.28
C MET A 144 21.86 7.22 -0.27
N ILE A 145 21.29 7.49 -1.45
CA ILE A 145 20.16 6.74 -2.03
C ILE A 145 20.45 5.25 -2.12
N PRO A 146 21.63 4.80 -2.66
CA PRO A 146 21.89 3.37 -2.77
C PRO A 146 21.89 2.64 -1.42
N MET A 147 22.39 3.31 -0.39
CA MET A 147 22.48 2.76 0.97
C MET A 147 21.09 2.68 1.62
N LEU A 148 20.24 3.68 1.42
CA LEU A 148 18.85 3.66 1.89
C LEU A 148 18.03 2.58 1.18
N VAL A 149 18.18 2.45 -0.14
CA VAL A 149 17.51 1.40 -0.94
C VAL A 149 17.86 0.02 -0.42
N GLU A 150 19.14 -0.25 -0.12
CA GLU A 150 19.52 -1.58 0.41
C GLU A 150 19.03 -1.82 1.84
N LYS A 151 19.02 -0.79 2.69
CA LYS A 151 18.42 -0.90 4.02
C LYS A 151 16.91 -1.16 3.93
N ALA A 152 16.19 -0.42 3.08
CA ALA A 152 14.77 -0.60 2.82
C ALA A 152 14.46 -2.01 2.30
N ALA A 153 15.19 -2.47 1.28
CA ALA A 153 15.02 -3.80 0.71
C ALA A 153 15.27 -4.92 1.73
N ARG A 154 16.28 -4.79 2.62
CA ARG A 154 16.48 -5.75 3.72
C ARG A 154 15.35 -5.72 4.73
N GLY A 155 14.93 -4.53 5.15
CA GLY A 155 13.83 -4.39 6.11
C GLY A 155 12.51 -4.94 5.59
N ILE A 156 12.19 -4.73 4.30
CA ILE A 156 11.02 -5.35 3.65
C ILE A 156 11.08 -6.88 3.75
N ILE A 157 12.23 -7.48 3.47
CA ILE A 157 12.44 -8.94 3.57
C ILE A 157 12.26 -9.43 5.01
N GLU A 158 12.82 -8.72 5.98
CA GLU A 158 12.70 -9.08 7.41
C GLU A 158 11.25 -9.04 7.88
N GLU A 159 10.52 -7.98 7.52
CA GLU A 159 9.11 -7.82 7.85
C GLU A 159 8.24 -8.89 7.20
N GLY A 160 8.44 -9.16 5.90
CA GLY A 160 7.74 -10.22 5.20
C GLY A 160 7.98 -11.60 5.80
N LYS A 161 9.24 -11.93 6.13
CA LYS A 161 9.56 -13.20 6.80
C LYS A 161 8.84 -13.34 8.14
N SER A 162 8.74 -12.25 8.91
CA SER A 162 8.08 -12.28 10.23
C SER A 162 6.59 -12.62 10.17
N ILE A 163 5.93 -12.40 9.02
CA ILE A 163 4.51 -12.69 8.79
C ILE A 163 4.27 -13.84 7.80
N GLY A 164 5.32 -14.60 7.44
CA GLY A 164 5.21 -15.70 6.48
C GLY A 164 4.98 -15.28 5.03
N LYS A 165 5.38 -14.05 4.66
CA LYS A 165 5.31 -13.47 3.31
C LYS A 165 6.70 -13.30 2.69
N LYS A 166 7.49 -14.36 2.69
CA LYS A 166 8.89 -14.37 2.24
C LYS A 166 9.01 -14.05 0.74
N TYR A 167 8.26 -14.76 -0.12
CA TYR A 167 8.39 -14.63 -1.57
C TYR A 167 7.88 -13.27 -2.05
N GLU A 168 6.75 -12.81 -1.50
CA GLU A 168 6.28 -11.44 -1.71
C GLU A 168 7.34 -10.39 -1.33
N ALA A 169 7.98 -10.55 -0.17
CA ALA A 169 8.96 -9.57 0.31
C ALA A 169 10.27 -9.57 -0.48
N GLU A 170 10.73 -10.74 -0.91
CA GLU A 170 11.88 -10.86 -1.81
C GLU A 170 11.59 -10.19 -3.15
N GLU A 171 10.37 -10.33 -3.67
CA GLU A 171 9.93 -9.69 -4.90
C GLU A 171 9.95 -8.15 -4.79
N LEU A 172 9.27 -7.59 -3.78
CA LEU A 172 9.25 -6.14 -3.53
C LEU A 172 10.67 -5.57 -3.35
N ALA A 173 11.51 -6.28 -2.59
CA ALA A 173 12.90 -5.88 -2.35
C ALA A 173 13.75 -5.88 -3.63
N ASN A 174 13.55 -6.85 -4.51
CA ASN A 174 14.25 -6.93 -5.79
C ASN A 174 13.83 -5.78 -6.71
N MET A 175 12.53 -5.51 -6.84
CA MET A 175 12.02 -4.37 -7.61
C MET A 175 12.62 -3.04 -7.14
N LEU A 176 12.73 -2.84 -5.82
CA LEU A 176 13.36 -1.63 -5.26
C LEU A 176 14.88 -1.58 -5.56
N ARG A 177 15.59 -2.70 -5.41
CA ARG A 177 17.04 -2.78 -5.70
C ARG A 177 17.38 -2.51 -7.15
N GLU A 178 16.51 -2.88 -8.10
CA GLU A 178 16.70 -2.57 -9.51
C GLU A 178 16.79 -1.06 -9.78
N LYS A 179 16.15 -0.23 -8.94
CA LYS A 179 16.16 1.23 -9.05
C LYS A 179 17.24 1.91 -8.23
N LYS A 180 18.05 1.15 -7.48
CA LYS A 180 19.07 1.64 -6.54
C LYS A 180 19.96 2.77 -7.07
N ASN A 181 20.37 2.67 -8.34
CA ASN A 181 21.30 3.60 -8.98
C ASN A 181 20.62 4.53 -9.99
N ALA A 182 19.28 4.55 -10.05
CA ALA A 182 18.53 5.30 -11.05
C ALA A 182 18.22 6.75 -10.64
N GLY A 183 18.62 7.17 -9.43
CA GLY A 183 18.33 8.48 -8.86
C GLY A 183 17.02 8.52 -8.05
N ILE A 184 16.81 9.61 -7.31
CA ILE A 184 15.69 9.72 -6.35
C ILE A 184 14.33 9.64 -7.03
N GLU A 185 14.18 10.24 -8.22
CA GLU A 185 12.92 10.23 -8.96
C GLU A 185 12.43 8.82 -9.27
N GLU A 186 13.31 7.96 -9.78
CA GLU A 186 12.97 6.58 -10.13
C GLU A 186 12.81 5.68 -8.90
N VAL A 187 13.59 5.93 -7.85
CA VAL A 187 13.43 5.24 -6.56
C VAL A 187 12.10 5.61 -5.91
N TRP A 188 11.75 6.89 -5.89
CA TRP A 188 10.49 7.37 -5.32
C TRP A 188 9.29 6.81 -6.09
N LYS A 189 9.30 6.86 -7.44
CA LYS A 189 8.24 6.25 -8.26
C LYS A 189 8.07 4.76 -7.96
N CYS A 190 9.19 4.06 -7.75
CA CYS A 190 9.17 2.66 -7.34
C CYS A 190 8.56 2.50 -5.94
N CYS A 191 8.99 3.26 -4.93
CA CYS A 191 8.40 3.24 -3.60
C CYS A 191 6.90 3.51 -3.61
N ALA A 192 6.45 4.52 -4.37
CA ALA A 192 5.04 4.85 -4.54
C ALA A 192 4.26 3.70 -5.21
N TYR A 193 4.83 3.09 -6.25
CA TYR A 193 4.28 1.91 -6.89
C TYR A 193 4.13 0.74 -5.89
N LEU A 194 5.22 0.37 -5.20
CA LEU A 194 5.22 -0.73 -4.22
C LEU A 194 4.22 -0.48 -3.08
N TYR A 195 4.11 0.76 -2.61
CA TYR A 195 3.13 1.15 -1.59
C TYR A 195 1.69 1.04 -2.10
N SER A 196 1.47 1.23 -3.40
CA SER A 196 0.16 1.10 -4.03
C SER A 196 -0.23 -0.36 -4.37
N LEU A 197 0.71 -1.31 -4.36
CA LEU A 197 0.36 -2.71 -4.58
C LEU A 197 -0.47 -3.25 -3.41
N GLU A 198 -1.43 -4.12 -3.70
CA GLU A 198 -2.09 -4.93 -2.70
C GLU A 198 -1.10 -5.93 -2.07
N SER A 199 -0.34 -5.45 -1.09
CA SER A 199 0.71 -6.20 -0.41
C SER A 199 0.69 -5.97 1.09
N PHE A 200 1.50 -6.74 1.82
CA PHE A 200 1.69 -6.53 3.26
C PHE A 200 2.37 -5.19 3.59
N LEU A 201 3.17 -4.63 2.67
CA LEU A 201 4.10 -3.54 2.96
C LEU A 201 3.40 -2.28 3.49
N TYR A 202 2.40 -1.77 2.76
CA TYR A 202 1.66 -0.58 3.19
C TYR A 202 0.85 -0.83 4.47
N LYS A 203 0.33 -2.05 4.66
CA LYS A 203 -0.44 -2.44 5.84
C LYS A 203 0.45 -2.37 7.08
N THR A 204 1.62 -3.00 7.03
CA THR A 204 2.58 -3.02 8.14
C THR A 204 3.18 -1.64 8.41
N LEU A 205 3.55 -0.89 7.37
CA LEU A 205 4.07 0.47 7.50
C LEU A 205 3.06 1.39 8.21
N ASN A 206 1.82 1.45 7.69
CA ASN A 206 0.82 2.33 8.26
C ASN A 206 0.41 1.92 9.67
N ALA A 207 0.36 0.62 9.97
CA ALA A 207 0.12 0.14 11.33
C ALA A 207 1.22 0.61 12.30
N ALA A 208 2.50 0.45 11.92
CA ALA A 208 3.62 0.90 12.73
C ALA A 208 3.61 2.41 12.97
N MET A 209 3.33 3.19 11.92
CA MET A 209 3.26 4.66 12.02
C MET A 209 2.11 5.15 12.90
N ARG A 210 0.95 4.47 12.89
CA ARG A 210 -0.17 4.82 13.79
C ARG A 210 0.15 4.61 15.26
N LEU A 211 1.00 3.64 15.58
CA LEU A 211 1.41 3.32 16.95
C LEU A 211 2.50 4.25 17.49
N VAL A 212 3.06 5.14 16.67
CA VAL A 212 4.21 5.95 17.08
C VAL A 212 3.88 6.81 18.30
N GLY A 213 4.79 6.78 19.28
CA GLY A 213 4.63 7.47 20.56
C GLY A 213 3.74 6.74 21.57
N ASP A 214 3.03 5.68 21.18
CA ASP A 214 2.32 4.81 22.12
C ASP A 214 3.33 4.16 23.06
N LYS A 215 3.16 4.35 24.38
CA LYS A 215 4.08 3.85 25.40
C LYS A 215 3.85 2.35 25.66
N GLU A 216 2.62 1.88 25.53
CA GLU A 216 2.28 0.48 25.73
C GLU A 216 2.81 -0.37 24.56
N GLN A 217 2.76 0.20 23.35
CA GLN A 217 3.22 -0.44 22.12
C GLN A 217 4.63 0.02 21.69
N GLU A 218 5.41 0.60 22.62
CA GLU A 218 6.71 1.23 22.28
C GLU A 218 7.68 0.26 21.62
N LYS A 219 7.80 -0.95 22.17
CA LYS A 219 8.66 -1.99 21.61
C LYS A 219 8.25 -2.37 20.19
N VAL A 220 6.94 -2.38 19.91
CA VAL A 220 6.39 -2.78 18.62
C VAL A 220 6.75 -1.73 17.56
N TRP A 221 6.41 -0.45 17.77
CA TRP A 221 6.69 0.55 16.73
C TRP A 221 8.19 0.85 16.61
N ARG A 222 8.96 0.84 17.70
CA ARG A 222 10.41 1.05 17.65
C ARG A 222 11.13 -0.03 16.86
N SER A 223 10.72 -1.30 16.99
CA SER A 223 11.36 -2.38 16.21
C SER A 223 11.13 -2.23 14.70
N LYS A 224 10.10 -1.47 14.29
CA LYS A 224 9.80 -1.19 12.88
C LYS A 224 10.58 -0.02 12.30
N ILE A 225 11.23 0.79 13.14
CA ILE A 225 12.03 1.94 12.70
C ILE A 225 13.21 1.47 11.84
N CYS A 226 13.97 0.47 12.31
CA CYS A 226 15.15 0.00 11.58
C CYS A 226 14.81 -0.82 10.33
N THR A 227 13.61 -1.40 10.24
CA THR A 227 13.16 -2.22 9.11
C THR A 227 12.38 -1.39 8.07
N LEU A 228 11.30 -0.72 8.48
CA LEU A 228 10.41 0.01 7.58
C LEU A 228 10.80 1.48 7.40
N GLY A 229 11.60 2.03 8.32
CA GLY A 229 12.03 3.42 8.30
C GLY A 229 12.72 3.86 7.01
N PRO A 230 13.74 3.15 6.52
CA PRO A 230 14.41 3.51 5.28
C PRO A 230 13.46 3.58 4.07
N PHE A 231 12.50 2.66 3.99
CA PHE A 231 11.47 2.70 2.94
C PHE A 231 10.54 3.91 3.13
N CYS A 232 10.10 4.16 4.36
CA CYS A 232 9.30 5.33 4.72
C CYS A 232 10.00 6.64 4.31
N LEU A 233 11.29 6.79 4.59
CA LEU A 233 12.03 8.01 4.25
C LEU A 233 12.13 8.21 2.73
N LEU A 234 12.37 7.13 1.97
CA LEU A 234 12.41 7.18 0.51
C LEU A 234 11.05 7.56 -0.11
N LEU A 235 9.95 7.11 0.48
CA LEU A 235 8.60 7.47 0.04
C LEU A 235 8.19 8.89 0.47
N TRP A 236 8.68 9.35 1.63
CA TRP A 236 8.36 10.65 2.21
C TRP A 236 8.99 11.81 1.43
N ASP A 237 10.24 11.65 0.99
CA ASP A 237 10.99 12.66 0.27
C ASP A 237 10.65 12.67 -1.23
N ASP A 238 9.44 13.15 -1.55
CA ASP A 238 8.90 13.25 -2.90
C ASP A 238 9.60 14.37 -3.70
N PRO A 239 10.41 14.05 -4.73
CA PRO A 239 11.14 15.05 -5.52
C PRO A 239 10.23 15.87 -6.45
N PHE A 240 8.98 15.45 -6.66
CA PHE A 240 8.00 16.11 -7.51
C PHE A 240 7.11 17.08 -6.75
N ASN A 241 6.98 16.91 -5.43
CA ASN A 241 6.08 17.69 -4.60
C ASN A 241 6.74 18.97 -4.07
N LYS A 242 6.87 19.96 -4.96
CA LYS A 242 7.52 21.24 -4.65
C LYS A 242 6.58 22.28 -4.08
N GLU A 243 5.27 22.04 -4.12
CA GLU A 243 4.25 23.00 -3.76
C GLU A 243 3.28 22.42 -2.73
N LEU A 244 3.04 23.21 -1.68
CA LEU A 244 2.06 22.89 -0.65
C LEU A 244 0.66 22.92 -1.27
N THR A 245 -0.06 21.80 -1.21
CA THR A 245 -1.44 21.78 -1.69
C THR A 245 -2.35 22.39 -0.63
N THR A 246 -3.20 23.34 -1.05
CA THR A 246 -4.16 24.00 -0.16
C THR A 246 -5.57 23.92 -0.73
N LYS A 247 -6.56 23.85 0.16
CA LYS A 247 -8.00 23.88 -0.15
C LYS A 247 -8.43 22.83 -1.18
N LYS A 248 -8.07 21.57 -0.92
CA LYS A 248 -8.43 20.43 -1.76
C LYS A 248 -9.38 19.50 -1.05
N THR A 249 -10.45 19.08 -1.72
CA THR A 249 -11.35 18.06 -1.17
C THR A 249 -10.87 16.67 -1.57
N LEU A 250 -10.73 15.80 -0.58
CA LEU A 250 -10.37 14.39 -0.73
C LEU A 250 -11.41 13.49 -0.08
N TYR A 251 -11.55 12.29 -0.65
CA TYR A 251 -12.51 11.29 -0.20
C TYR A 251 -11.79 10.03 0.24
N ARG A 252 -12.24 9.42 1.32
CA ARG A 252 -11.68 8.14 1.79
C ARG A 252 -12.79 7.29 2.37
N GLY A 253 -13.04 6.15 1.74
CA GLY A 253 -13.86 5.10 2.32
C GLY A 253 -13.10 4.36 3.43
N ALA A 254 -13.80 3.87 4.45
CA ALA A 254 -13.25 2.99 5.46
C ALA A 254 -14.31 2.09 6.08
N THR A 255 -13.91 0.93 6.58
CA THR A 255 -14.75 0.09 7.43
C THR A 255 -14.41 0.40 8.89
N LEU A 256 -15.37 0.94 9.63
CA LEU A 256 -15.20 1.34 11.03
C LEU A 256 -16.24 0.68 11.93
N THR A 257 -15.90 0.50 13.20
CA THR A 257 -16.86 0.13 14.24
C THR A 257 -17.78 1.31 14.57
N LYS A 258 -18.91 1.02 15.23
CA LYS A 258 -19.85 2.06 15.63
C LYS A 258 -19.21 3.08 16.57
N GLU A 259 -18.40 2.62 17.52
CA GLU A 259 -17.72 3.46 18.50
C GLU A 259 -16.73 4.42 17.83
N GLN A 260 -16.03 3.94 16.78
CA GLN A 260 -15.13 4.76 15.99
C GLN A 260 -15.92 5.82 15.20
N ILE A 261 -17.03 5.42 14.55
CA ILE A 261 -17.90 6.36 13.82
C ILE A 261 -18.38 7.46 14.76
N ASP A 262 -18.89 7.12 15.95
CA ASP A 262 -19.36 8.09 16.93
C ASP A 262 -18.25 9.07 17.36
N ALA A 263 -17.03 8.58 17.57
CA ALA A 263 -15.88 9.41 17.90
C ALA A 263 -15.53 10.40 16.78
N TYR A 264 -15.48 9.93 15.53
CA TYR A 264 -15.21 10.79 14.36
C TYR A 264 -16.31 11.80 14.12
N THR A 265 -17.59 11.41 14.26
CA THR A 265 -18.72 12.32 14.11
C THR A 265 -18.74 13.39 15.20
N LYS A 266 -18.32 13.07 16.43
CA LYS A 266 -18.18 14.08 17.50
C LYS A 266 -17.10 15.10 17.15
N MET A 267 -15.94 14.64 16.67
CA MET A 267 -14.84 15.50 16.25
C MET A 267 -15.22 16.38 15.05
N ALA A 268 -15.91 15.82 14.05
CA ALA A 268 -16.42 16.53 12.88
C ALA A 268 -17.29 17.76 13.22
N LYS A 269 -17.96 17.73 14.38
CA LYS A 269 -18.85 18.81 14.83
C LYS A 269 -18.11 19.93 15.55
N ASP A 270 -16.89 19.68 16.00
CA ASP A 270 -16.07 20.67 16.67
C ASP A 270 -15.24 21.42 15.63
N LYS A 271 -15.65 22.66 15.31
CA LYS A 271 -15.00 23.48 14.28
C LYS A 271 -13.60 23.96 14.66
N GLU A 272 -13.23 23.86 15.93
CA GLU A 272 -11.90 24.23 16.42
C GLU A 272 -10.97 23.02 16.56
N ALA A 273 -11.52 21.80 16.45
CA ALA A 273 -10.72 20.59 16.42
C ALA A 273 -10.07 20.44 15.05
N TYR A 274 -8.78 20.07 15.01
CA TYR A 274 -8.14 19.57 13.80
C TYR A 274 -7.70 18.14 14.05
N GLY A 275 -7.74 17.31 13.00
CA GLY A 275 -7.17 15.98 13.04
C GLY A 275 -6.05 15.85 12.02
N SER A 276 -5.00 15.11 12.35
CA SER A 276 -3.96 14.69 11.40
C SER A 276 -3.82 13.17 11.40
N PHE A 277 -3.54 12.60 10.23
CA PHE A 277 -3.18 11.19 10.12
C PHE A 277 -1.68 11.01 10.33
N GLN A 278 -1.30 10.19 11.32
CA GLN A 278 0.10 9.91 11.65
C GLN A 278 0.82 9.05 10.60
N ALA A 279 0.05 8.38 9.74
CA ALA A 279 0.51 7.49 8.69
C ALA A 279 0.14 8.06 7.32
N TYR A 280 0.78 7.52 6.27
CA TYR A 280 0.36 7.79 4.90
C TYR A 280 -1.12 7.46 4.72
N THR A 281 -1.84 8.40 4.11
CA THR A 281 -3.28 8.29 3.96
C THR A 281 -3.64 8.33 2.49
N SER A 282 -4.01 7.17 1.96
CA SER A 282 -4.53 7.06 0.60
C SER A 282 -5.97 7.56 0.54
N CYS A 283 -6.21 8.50 -0.35
CA CYS A 283 -7.49 9.11 -0.63
C CYS A 283 -7.80 8.97 -2.11
N SER A 284 -9.05 9.24 -2.49
CA SER A 284 -9.44 9.44 -3.89
C SER A 284 -9.88 10.89 -4.08
N ARG A 285 -9.59 11.45 -5.25
CA ARG A 285 -10.25 12.69 -5.72
C ARG A 285 -11.66 12.43 -6.25
N ASN A 286 -12.03 11.17 -6.45
CA ASN A 286 -13.33 10.74 -6.94
C ASN A 286 -14.17 10.17 -5.80
N ARG A 287 -15.26 10.87 -5.46
CA ARG A 287 -16.14 10.47 -4.37
C ARG A 287 -16.78 9.11 -4.61
N ASP A 288 -17.31 8.88 -5.82
CA ASP A 288 -18.02 7.66 -6.16
C ASP A 288 -17.09 6.46 -5.99
N LYS A 289 -15.81 6.63 -6.35
CA LYS A 289 -14.78 5.61 -6.12
C LYS A 289 -14.52 5.36 -4.65
N ALA A 290 -14.41 6.42 -3.84
CA ALA A 290 -14.17 6.28 -2.40
C ALA A 290 -15.34 5.58 -1.67
N GLU A 291 -16.59 5.80 -2.13
CA GLU A 291 -17.80 5.18 -1.57
C GLU A 291 -17.87 3.67 -1.81
N GLU A 292 -17.14 3.13 -2.80
CA GLU A 292 -17.04 1.68 -3.03
C GLU A 292 -16.25 0.96 -1.91
N PHE A 293 -15.62 1.72 -0.98
CA PHE A 293 -14.74 1.17 0.05
C PHE A 293 -15.29 1.31 1.48
N GLY A 294 -15.85 0.23 2.01
CA GLY A 294 -16.21 0.11 3.42
C GLY A 294 -17.60 0.67 3.78
N ASN A 295 -17.82 0.96 5.06
CA ASN A 295 -19.13 1.38 5.60
C ASN A 295 -19.22 2.88 5.94
N THR A 296 -18.10 3.60 5.85
CA THR A 296 -17.98 5.01 6.23
C THR A 296 -17.22 5.79 5.17
N LEU A 297 -17.72 6.96 4.79
CA LEU A 297 -17.01 7.90 3.93
C LEU A 297 -16.48 9.08 4.76
N PHE A 298 -15.18 9.30 4.70
CA PHE A 298 -14.55 10.56 5.07
C PHE A 298 -14.57 11.51 3.88
N ILE A 299 -15.08 12.72 4.11
CA ILE A 299 -14.97 13.85 3.19
C ILE A 299 -14.07 14.86 3.89
N MET A 300 -12.91 15.11 3.31
CA MET A 300 -11.81 15.83 3.95
C MET A 300 -11.51 17.08 3.14
N GLU A 301 -11.62 18.24 3.77
CA GLU A 301 -11.06 19.47 3.21
C GLU A 301 -9.62 19.62 3.71
N VAL A 302 -8.66 19.37 2.83
CA VAL A 302 -7.24 19.56 3.09
C VAL A 302 -6.94 21.05 3.08
N LEU A 303 -6.63 21.62 4.25
CA LEU A 303 -6.18 23.00 4.35
C LEU A 303 -4.73 23.12 3.90
N ILE A 304 -3.87 22.22 4.40
CA ILE A 304 -2.44 22.14 4.10
C ILE A 304 -2.00 20.67 4.11
N ALA A 305 -1.42 20.18 3.02
CA ALA A 305 -0.68 18.90 3.00
C ALA A 305 0.23 18.78 1.76
N PHE A 306 1.23 17.90 1.84
CA PHE A 306 1.88 17.35 0.66
C PHE A 306 1.07 16.15 0.16
N ILE A 307 0.68 16.21 -1.10
CA ILE A 307 -0.14 15.18 -1.76
C ILE A 307 0.55 14.74 -3.04
N ALA A 308 0.63 13.42 -3.25
CA ALA A 308 1.13 12.84 -4.48
C ALA A 308 0.00 12.15 -5.26
N ASP A 309 -0.13 12.45 -6.56
CA ASP A 309 -1.04 11.70 -7.45
C ASP A 309 -0.40 10.36 -7.82
N LEU A 310 -0.98 9.26 -7.31
CA LEU A 310 -0.49 7.91 -7.58
C LEU A 310 -1.20 7.24 -8.76
N SER A 311 -2.23 7.86 -9.33
CA SER A 311 -2.97 7.33 -10.47
C SER A 311 -2.07 6.94 -11.67
N PRO A 312 -0.99 7.69 -11.99
CA PRO A 312 -0.09 7.32 -13.10
C PRO A 312 0.80 6.10 -12.79
N LEU A 313 1.04 5.84 -11.51
CA LEU A 313 1.99 4.83 -11.04
C LEU A 313 1.31 3.54 -10.62
N SER A 314 0.09 3.61 -10.06
CA SER A 314 -0.65 2.47 -9.55
C SER A 314 -1.23 1.58 -10.65
N GLU A 315 -1.43 0.29 -10.34
CA GLU A 315 -2.24 -0.63 -11.14
C GLU A 315 -3.74 -0.27 -11.13
N TYR A 316 -4.13 0.64 -10.24
CA TYR A 316 -5.52 1.07 -10.01
C TYR A 316 -5.72 2.52 -10.40
N SER A 317 -5.34 2.89 -11.61
CA SER A 317 -5.45 4.30 -12.06
C SER A 317 -6.88 4.85 -11.99
N ALA A 318 -7.89 3.98 -12.07
CA ALA A 318 -9.31 4.33 -11.95
C ALA A 318 -9.76 4.69 -10.52
N GLU A 319 -8.98 4.34 -9.49
CA GLU A 319 -9.23 4.79 -8.11
C GLU A 319 -8.89 6.27 -7.92
N GLU A 320 -8.14 6.85 -8.86
CA GLU A 320 -7.72 8.24 -8.80
C GLU A 320 -7.04 8.57 -7.46
N GLU A 321 -6.11 7.68 -7.05
CA GLU A 321 -5.48 7.72 -5.74
C GLU A 321 -4.60 8.97 -5.58
N GLU A 322 -4.84 9.68 -4.48
CA GLU A 322 -3.97 10.72 -3.96
C GLU A 322 -3.44 10.31 -2.60
N LEU A 323 -2.11 10.21 -2.50
CA LEU A 323 -1.43 9.85 -1.28
C LEU A 323 -1.08 11.10 -0.48
N VAL A 324 -1.68 11.23 0.70
CA VAL A 324 -1.37 12.31 1.63
C VAL A 324 -0.22 11.87 2.55
N THR A 325 0.84 12.67 2.62
CA THR A 325 2.03 12.36 3.44
C THR A 325 1.77 12.54 4.94
N PRO A 326 2.44 11.78 5.80
CA PRO A 326 2.27 11.84 7.26
C PRO A 326 2.91 13.11 7.83
N GLU A 327 2.15 14.20 7.90
CA GLU A 327 2.54 15.50 8.45
C GLU A 327 1.31 16.18 9.09
N GLU A 328 1.47 17.40 9.61
CA GLU A 328 0.37 18.21 10.12
C GLU A 328 -0.60 18.55 8.98
N GLN A 329 -1.54 17.65 8.76
CA GLN A 329 -2.70 17.84 7.91
C GLN A 329 -3.74 18.54 8.76
N THR A 330 -4.13 19.75 8.37
CA THR A 330 -5.29 20.41 8.96
C THR A 330 -6.50 20.09 8.09
N PHE A 331 -7.42 19.29 8.61
CA PHE A 331 -8.71 19.04 7.97
C PHE A 331 -9.79 19.92 8.59
N ASP A 332 -10.63 20.57 7.78
CA ASP A 332 -11.86 21.18 8.30
C ASP A 332 -12.85 20.05 8.70
N PRO A 333 -13.17 19.89 9.99
CA PRO A 333 -14.05 18.84 10.45
C PRO A 333 -15.50 19.02 9.97
N SER A 334 -15.90 20.26 9.67
CA SER A 334 -17.25 20.59 9.19
C SER A 334 -17.59 19.97 7.83
N ALA A 335 -16.56 19.51 7.10
CA ALA A 335 -16.69 18.79 5.84
C ALA A 335 -16.90 17.28 6.01
N ILE A 336 -16.64 16.68 7.18
CA ILE A 336 -16.86 15.24 7.42
C ILE A 336 -18.36 14.96 7.50
N LYS A 337 -18.99 14.73 6.35
CA LYS A 337 -20.33 14.14 6.29
C LYS A 337 -20.20 12.62 6.37
N THR A 338 -20.44 12.07 7.56
CA THR A 338 -20.66 10.63 7.71
C THR A 338 -21.97 10.27 7.01
N THR A 339 -21.89 9.77 5.78
CA THR A 339 -23.05 9.16 5.11
C THR A 339 -23.05 7.69 5.52
N ILE A 340 -23.94 7.31 6.43
CA ILE A 340 -24.14 5.91 6.83
C ILE A 340 -24.99 5.26 5.74
N PHE A 341 -24.39 4.44 4.90
CA PHE A 341 -25.14 3.54 4.04
C PHE A 341 -25.58 2.34 4.87
N ALA A 342 -26.89 2.13 4.98
CA ALA A 342 -27.43 0.88 5.48
C ALA A 342 -26.96 -0.26 4.55
N PRO A 343 -26.59 -1.44 5.07
CA PRO A 343 -26.16 -2.55 4.23
C PRO A 343 -27.30 -2.93 3.28
N THR A 344 -27.04 -2.82 1.98
CA THR A 344 -27.82 -3.52 0.96
C THR A 344 -27.67 -5.00 1.26
N GLN A 345 -28.77 -5.63 1.67
CA GLN A 345 -28.85 -7.08 1.83
C GLN A 345 -28.46 -7.71 0.47
N ALA A 346 -27.40 -8.52 0.49
CA ALA A 346 -27.08 -9.47 -0.58
C ALA A 346 -27.50 -10.86 -0.13
#